data_AF-A0A2I0W4B1-F1
#
_entry.id   AF-A0A2I0W4B1-F1
#
_cell.length_a   1.000
_cell.length_b   1.000
_cell.length_c   1.000
_cell.angle_alpha   90.00
_cell.angle_beta   90.00
_cell.angle_gamma   90.00
#
_symmetry.space_group_name_H-M   'P 1'
#
loop_
_entity.id
_entity.type
_entity.pdbx_description
1 polymer ?
#
loop_
_entity_poly.entity_id
_entity_poly.type
_entity_poly.pdbx_seq_one_letter_code
_entity_poly.pdbx_strand_id
1 'polypeptide(L)'
;MLFDCLCFDMIKKIISLKVSSPGLERVVRVPEELGRFKERPMYVKYTTMDAETGAIQEAEGVFSLISFDLETAHCVWGIADVKINRQKTGKGRPLSKKQRQWRLQIPFESLRLVRLHSDS
;
A
#
# COMPACT_ATOMS: atom_id res chain seq x y z
N MET A 1 33.70 15.70 13.97
CA MET A 1 33.42 14.24 14.00
C MET A 1 32.45 13.99 15.15
N LEU A 2 31.22 14.41 14.92
CA LEU A 2 30.07 14.41 15.81
C LEU A 2 28.94 14.31 14.79
N PHE A 3 28.18 13.21 14.75
CA PHE A 3 26.82 13.09 14.16
C PHE A 3 26.38 11.65 13.85
N ASP A 4 27.07 10.59 14.30
CA ASP A 4 26.69 9.22 13.91
C ASP A 4 25.98 8.36 14.97
N CYS A 5 25.48 8.91 16.09
CA CYS A 5 24.95 8.03 17.15
C CYS A 5 23.61 8.40 17.81
N LEU A 6 22.87 9.42 17.34
CA LEU A 6 21.65 9.87 18.05
C LEU A 6 20.36 9.99 17.20
N CYS A 7 20.34 9.63 15.92
CA CYS A 7 19.11 9.71 15.11
C CYS A 7 18.48 8.37 14.71
N PHE A 8 18.97 7.22 15.19
CA PHE A 8 18.35 5.92 14.87
C PHE A 8 17.26 5.48 15.88
N ASP A 9 17.09 6.23 16.97
CA ASP A 9 16.25 5.80 18.10
C ASP A 9 14.88 6.49 18.19
N MET A 10 14.46 7.23 17.16
CA MET A 10 13.20 8.01 17.25
C MET A 10 12.26 7.94 16.04
N ILE A 11 12.27 6.90 15.20
CA ILE A 11 11.07 6.50 14.43
C ILE A 11 10.98 4.97 14.34
N LYS A 12 10.87 4.29 15.48
CA LYS A 12 10.42 2.89 15.53
C LYS A 12 9.21 2.74 16.45
N LYS A 13 8.15 3.49 16.16
CA LYS A 13 6.82 3.10 16.65
C LYS A 13 6.30 1.97 15.77
N ILE A 14 6.90 0.80 16.00
CA ILE A 14 6.53 -0.48 15.43
C ILE A 14 5.08 -0.74 15.83
N ILE A 15 4.15 -0.66 14.88
CA ILE A 15 2.81 -1.24 15.04
C ILE A 15 2.99 -2.76 14.87
N SER A 16 3.44 -3.44 15.93
CA SER A 16 3.47 -4.90 16.03
C SER A 16 2.71 -5.30 17.27
N LEU A 17 1.42 -5.61 17.11
CA LEU A 17 0.61 -6.28 18.11
C LEU A 17 -0.67 -6.85 17.49
N LYS A 18 -0.56 -8.04 16.87
CA LYS A 18 -1.40 -9.20 17.21
C LYS A 18 -0.96 -10.46 16.46
N VAL A 19 -0.54 -11.46 17.23
CA VAL A 19 -0.40 -12.86 16.84
C VAL A 19 -1.75 -13.57 17.06
N SER A 20 -2.24 -14.30 16.06
CA SER A 20 -2.97 -15.59 16.15
C SER A 20 -3.73 -15.89 14.85
N SER A 21 -3.19 -16.80 14.04
CA SER A 21 -3.91 -17.81 13.23
C SER A 21 -3.01 -18.32 12.08
N PRO A 22 -2.94 -19.63 11.79
CA PRO A 22 -2.15 -20.20 10.69
C PRO A 22 -2.70 -19.88 9.29
N GLY A 23 -3.70 -18.99 9.17
CA GLY A 23 -4.16 -18.36 7.93
C GLY A 23 -3.55 -16.97 7.73
N LEU A 24 -2.24 -16.84 7.94
CA LEU A 24 -1.50 -15.59 8.01
C LEU A 24 -1.46 -14.89 6.64
N GLU A 25 -2.46 -14.05 6.35
CA GLU A 25 -2.26 -13.00 5.34
C GLU A 25 -1.05 -12.15 5.78
N ARG A 26 0.03 -12.24 5.00
CA ARG A 26 1.30 -11.60 5.35
C ARG A 26 1.18 -10.09 5.20
N VAL A 27 1.19 -9.38 6.32
CA VAL A 27 1.38 -7.92 6.37
C VAL A 27 2.78 -7.59 5.84
N VAL A 28 2.87 -6.60 4.96
CA VAL A 28 4.09 -6.13 4.31
C VAL A 28 4.63 -4.93 5.09
N ARG A 29 5.87 -4.99 5.55
CA ARG A 29 6.54 -3.83 6.15
C ARG A 29 6.94 -2.81 5.08
N VAL A 30 6.62 -1.54 5.32
CA VAL A 30 6.88 -0.44 4.40
C VAL A 30 7.96 0.47 5.00
N PRO A 31 9.03 0.79 4.25
CA PRO A 31 9.29 0.39 2.86
C PRO A 31 10.06 -0.93 2.68
N GLU A 32 10.53 -1.57 3.76
CA GLU A 32 11.58 -2.60 3.72
C GLU A 32 11.20 -3.86 2.92
N GLU A 33 9.93 -4.24 2.93
CA GLU A 33 9.44 -5.42 2.23
C GLU A 33 8.73 -5.10 0.91
N LEU A 34 8.49 -3.83 0.57
CA LEU A 34 7.81 -3.45 -0.68
C LEU A 34 8.53 -3.99 -1.92
N GLY A 35 9.86 -3.85 -1.96
CA GLY A 35 10.68 -4.34 -3.07
C GLY A 35 10.58 -5.85 -3.28
N ARG A 36 10.41 -6.62 -2.19
CA ARG A 36 10.27 -8.08 -2.23
C ARG A 36 8.94 -8.51 -2.84
N PHE A 37 7.89 -7.70 -2.70
CA PHE A 37 6.54 -8.05 -3.11
C PHE A 37 6.02 -7.23 -4.29
N LYS A 38 6.86 -6.42 -4.94
CA LYS A 38 6.47 -5.48 -6.01
C LYS A 38 5.65 -6.09 -7.16
N GLU A 39 5.83 -7.38 -7.45
CA GLU A 39 5.11 -8.09 -8.52
C GLU A 39 3.78 -8.71 -8.07
N ARG A 40 3.45 -8.63 -6.77
CA ARG A 40 2.24 -9.23 -6.20
C ARG A 40 1.15 -8.18 -6.01
N PRO A 41 -0.13 -8.53 -6.24
CA PRO A 41 -1.23 -7.69 -5.81
C PRO A 41 -1.24 -7.60 -4.28
N MET A 42 -1.47 -6.40 -3.76
CA MET A 42 -1.55 -6.13 -2.33
C MET A 42 -2.86 -5.45 -2.02
N TYR A 43 -3.46 -5.84 -0.90
CA TYR A 43 -4.52 -5.06 -0.31
C TYR A 43 -3.90 -3.93 0.50
N VAL A 44 -4.32 -2.70 0.20
CA VAL A 44 -3.81 -1.47 0.81
C VAL A 44 -4.97 -0.71 1.42
N LYS A 45 -4.84 -0.34 2.70
CA LYS A 45 -5.65 0.70 3.35
C LYS A 45 -4.80 1.93 3.55
N TYR A 46 -5.34 3.10 3.25
CA TYR A 46 -4.63 4.37 3.33
C TYR A 46 -5.59 5.51 3.69
N THR A 47 -5.01 6.62 4.16
CA THR A 47 -5.73 7.87 4.37
C THR A 47 -5.38 8.90 3.31
N THR A 48 -6.37 9.68 2.87
CA THR A 48 -6.19 10.84 2.00
C THR A 48 -6.82 12.06 2.63
N MET A 49 -6.20 13.23 2.43
CA MET A 49 -6.84 14.49 2.78
C MET A 49 -7.75 14.92 1.65
N ASP A 50 -9.01 15.18 1.98
CA ASP A 50 -9.96 15.77 1.06
C ASP A 50 -9.56 17.23 0.78
N ALA A 51 -9.44 17.59 -0.50
CA ALA A 51 -8.93 18.90 -0.89
C ALA A 51 -9.92 20.04 -0.61
N GLU A 52 -11.22 19.76 -0.52
CA GLU A 52 -12.27 20.76 -0.34
C GLU A 52 -12.58 21.01 1.13
N THR A 53 -12.61 19.93 1.92
CA THR A 53 -13.01 19.95 3.33
C THR A 53 -11.82 19.88 4.29
N GLY A 54 -10.64 19.48 3.81
CA GLY A 54 -9.47 19.19 4.64
C GLY A 54 -9.63 17.96 5.54
N ALA A 55 -10.74 17.23 5.41
CA ALA A 55 -11.02 16.06 6.22
C ALA A 55 -10.14 14.88 5.81
N ILE A 56 -9.66 14.10 6.79
CA ILE A 56 -8.96 12.85 6.53
C ILE A 56 -10.01 11.78 6.22
N GLN A 57 -9.91 11.17 5.05
CA GLN A 57 -10.75 10.06 4.62
C GLN A 57 -9.93 8.76 4.54
N GLU A 58 -10.53 7.65 4.93
CA GLU A 58 -9.95 6.32 4.76
C GLU A 58 -10.43 5.71 3.44
N ALA A 59 -9.50 5.10 2.71
CA ALA A 59 -9.77 4.39 1.48
C ALA A 59 -8.98 3.08 1.43
N GLU A 60 -9.49 2.13 0.65
CA GLU A 60 -8.88 0.81 0.52
C GLU A 60 -9.11 0.18 -0.85
N GLY A 61 -8.21 -0.74 -1.22
CA GLY A 61 -8.31 -1.46 -2.47
C GLY A 61 -7.22 -2.49 -2.67
N VAL A 62 -7.35 -3.27 -3.75
CA VAL A 62 -6.29 -4.19 -4.18
C VAL A 62 -5.51 -3.54 -5.32
N PHE A 63 -4.23 -3.32 -5.10
CA PHE A 63 -3.34 -2.59 -6.00
C PHE A 63 -2.07 -3.37 -6.31
N SER A 64 -1.43 -3.01 -7.41
CA SER A 64 -0.08 -3.44 -7.74
C SER A 64 0.87 -2.28 -7.47
N LEU A 65 2.00 -2.56 -6.83
CA LEU A 65 3.05 -1.57 -6.62
C LEU A 65 3.71 -1.27 -7.97
N ILE A 66 3.80 0.01 -8.33
CA ILE A 66 4.43 0.45 -9.58
C ILE A 66 5.84 0.93 -9.31
N SER A 67 5.99 1.80 -8.32
CA SER A 67 7.27 2.31 -7.87
C SER A 67 7.17 2.78 -6.42
N PHE A 68 8.32 2.94 -5.78
CA PHE A 68 8.45 3.62 -4.51
C PHE A 68 9.79 4.32 -4.46
N ASP A 69 9.87 5.37 -3.66
CA ASP A 69 11.04 6.21 -3.50
C ASP A 69 11.27 6.42 -2.01
N LEU A 70 12.48 6.10 -1.57
CA LEU A 70 12.90 6.22 -0.18
C LEU A 70 13.27 7.66 0.19
N GLU A 71 13.70 8.46 -0.78
CA GLU A 71 14.09 9.86 -0.56
C GLU A 71 12.86 10.73 -0.33
N THR A 72 11.86 10.60 -1.21
CA THR A 72 10.59 11.31 -1.05
C THR A 72 9.62 10.61 -0.09
N ALA A 73 9.91 9.38 0.33
CA ALA A 73 9.03 8.54 1.16
C ALA A 73 7.63 8.32 0.56
N HIS A 74 7.55 8.18 -0.77
CA HIS A 74 6.31 7.95 -1.50
C HIS A 74 6.28 6.61 -2.23
N CYS A 75 5.07 6.11 -2.47
CA CYS A 75 4.80 4.96 -3.33
C CYS A 75 3.74 5.31 -4.37
N VAL A 76 3.85 4.66 -5.52
CA VAL A 76 2.90 4.75 -6.63
C VAL A 76 2.24 3.40 -6.83
N TRP A 77 0.91 3.40 -6.80
CA TRP A 77 0.07 2.23 -6.93
C TRP A 77 -0.75 2.28 -8.22
N GLY A 78 -1.00 1.11 -8.81
CA GLY A 78 -1.96 0.91 -9.89
C GLY A 78 -3.04 -0.08 -9.52
N ILE A 79 -4.16 -0.09 -10.26
CA ILE A 79 -5.21 -1.10 -10.05
C ILE A 79 -4.66 -2.48 -10.41
N ALA A 80 -4.73 -3.43 -9.46
CA ALA A 80 -4.34 -4.80 -9.71
C ALA A 80 -5.35 -5.49 -10.63
N ASP A 81 -4.85 -6.30 -11.57
CA ASP A 81 -5.68 -7.05 -12.53
C ASP A 81 -6.25 -8.35 -11.92
N VAL A 82 -6.97 -8.22 -10.80
CA VAL A 82 -7.55 -9.33 -10.00
C VAL A 82 -9.08 -9.39 -10.14
N LYS A 83 -9.67 -10.54 -9.81
CA LYS A 83 -11.11 -10.82 -10.01
C LYS A 83 -12.01 -9.78 -9.34
N ILE A 84 -11.72 -9.39 -8.09
CA ILE A 84 -12.49 -8.41 -7.33
C ILE A 84 -12.52 -7.03 -8.02
N ASN A 85 -11.42 -6.60 -8.65
CA ASN A 85 -11.35 -5.33 -9.37
C ASN A 85 -12.03 -5.42 -10.75
N ARG A 86 -11.88 -6.55 -11.45
CA ARG A 86 -12.59 -6.81 -12.72
C ARG A 86 -14.12 -6.80 -12.52
N GLN A 87 -14.60 -7.46 -11.46
CA GLN A 87 -16.03 -7.56 -11.16
C GLN A 87 -16.69 -6.21 -10.88
N LYS A 88 -15.99 -5.28 -10.21
CA LYS A 88 -16.47 -3.89 -9.99
C LYS A 88 -16.76 -3.13 -11.29
N THR A 89 -16.19 -3.56 -12.42
CA THR A 89 -16.30 -2.90 -13.72
C THR A 89 -17.20 -3.66 -14.70
N GLY A 90 -17.70 -4.84 -14.31
CA GLY A 90 -18.61 -5.69 -15.11
C GLY A 90 -18.12 -7.13 -15.23
N LYS A 91 -18.94 -8.09 -14.74
CA LYS A 91 -18.88 -9.57 -14.88
C LYS A 91 -17.54 -10.19 -15.35
N GLY A 92 -16.40 -9.82 -14.76
CA GLY A 92 -15.09 -10.42 -15.06
C GLY A 92 -14.37 -9.93 -16.32
N ARG A 93 -14.80 -8.80 -16.91
CA ARG A 93 -14.07 -8.19 -18.03
C ARG A 93 -12.66 -7.75 -17.59
N PRO A 94 -11.63 -7.85 -18.46
CA PRO A 94 -10.31 -7.31 -18.17
C PRO A 94 -10.36 -5.82 -17.82
N LEU A 95 -9.36 -5.32 -17.09
CA LEU A 95 -9.27 -3.89 -16.79
C LEU A 95 -9.23 -3.04 -18.07
N SER A 96 -10.01 -1.96 -18.08
CA SER A 96 -10.01 -0.97 -19.16
C SER A 96 -8.67 -0.23 -19.25
N LYS A 97 -8.39 0.39 -20.40
CA LYS A 97 -7.17 1.19 -20.61
C LYS A 97 -7.01 2.28 -19.53
N LYS A 98 -8.10 2.98 -19.18
CA LYS A 98 -8.11 4.01 -18.13
C LYS A 98 -7.71 3.44 -16.77
N GLN A 99 -8.21 2.26 -16.41
CA GLN A 99 -7.86 1.60 -15.15
C GLN A 99 -6.41 1.15 -15.11
N ARG A 100 -5.90 0.59 -16.22
CA ARG A 100 -4.49 0.17 -16.34
C ARG A 100 -3.52 1.36 -16.23
N GLN A 101 -3.96 2.55 -16.65
CA GLN A 101 -3.18 3.79 -16.57
C GLN A 101 -3.39 4.56 -15.27
N TRP A 102 -4.40 4.21 -14.47
CA TRP A 102 -4.66 4.89 -13.20
C TRP A 102 -3.48 4.74 -12.24
N ARG A 103 -3.12 5.83 -11.58
CA ARG A 103 -2.01 5.91 -10.62
C ARG A 103 -2.48 6.60 -9.36
N LEU A 104 -2.06 6.06 -8.22
CA LEU A 104 -2.25 6.66 -6.91
C LEU A 104 -0.88 6.83 -6.25
N GLN A 105 -0.49 8.07 -6.04
CA GLN A 105 0.72 8.41 -5.31
C GLN A 105 0.38 8.73 -3.86
N ILE A 106 1.02 8.04 -2.92
CA ILE A 106 0.72 8.14 -1.48
C ILE A 106 2.03 8.15 -0.67
N PRO A 107 2.19 9.06 0.31
CA PRO A 107 3.27 9.02 1.29
C PRO A 107 3.21 7.74 2.14
N PHE A 108 4.35 7.19 2.57
CA PHE A 108 4.38 6.00 3.43
C PHE A 108 3.59 6.19 4.73
N GLU A 109 3.62 7.39 5.31
CA GLU A 109 2.87 7.74 6.54
C GLU A 109 1.35 7.67 6.41
N SER A 110 0.85 7.80 5.18
CA SER A 110 -0.58 7.71 4.88
C SER A 110 -1.06 6.27 4.71
N LEU A 111 -0.16 5.29 4.63
CA LEU A 111 -0.51 3.87 4.60
C LEU A 111 -0.89 3.39 5.99
N ARG A 112 -2.07 2.78 6.11
CA ARG A 112 -2.57 2.20 7.37
C ARG A 112 -2.34 0.69 7.43
N LEU A 113 -2.40 0.02 6.29
CA LEU A 113 -2.17 -1.42 6.17
C LEU A 113 -1.74 -1.77 4.76
N VAL A 114 -0.73 -2.62 4.64
CA VAL A 114 -0.37 -3.30 3.38
C VAL A 114 -0.27 -4.79 3.67
N ARG A 115 -1.00 -5.63 2.94
CA ARG A 115 -0.89 -7.10 3.02
C ARG A 115 -0.94 -7.72 1.64
N LEU A 116 -0.34 -8.89 1.48
CA LEU A 116 -0.47 -9.66 0.24
C LEU A 116 -1.93 -10.01 -0.03
N HIS A 117 -2.40 -9.76 -1.24
CA HIS A 117 -3.70 -10.26 -1.68
C HIS A 117 -3.53 -11.70 -2.15
N SER A 118 -4.40 -12.58 -1.68
CA SER A 118 -4.54 -13.93 -2.20
C SER A 118 -5.79 -13.97 -3.06
N ASP A 119 -5.68 -14.39 -4.32
CA ASP A 119 -6.85 -14.72 -5.15
C ASP A 119 -7.46 -16.03 -4.60
N SER A 120 -8.30 -15.92 -3.57
CA SER A 120 -9.17 -17.00 -3.10
C SER A 120 -10.51 -16.99 -3.84
#